data_AF-A0A932ZLN1-F1
#
_entry.id   AF-A0A932ZLN1-F1
#
_cell.length_a   1.000
_cell.length_b   1.000
_cell.length_c   1.000
_cell.angle_alpha   90.00
_cell.angle_beta   90.00
_cell.angle_gamma   90.00
#
_symmetry.space_group_name_H-M   'P 1'
#
loop_
_entity.id
_entity.type
_entity.pdbx_description
1 polymer ?
#
loop_
_entity_poly.entity_id
_entity_poly.type
_entity_poly.pdbx_seq_one_letter_code
_entity_poly.pdbx_strand_id
1 'polypeptide(L)'
;MIRGYAENGDVNRAITWLEKHPPPKRDQLLHYLDQGTLLHTAKRYEESNQKFQQAEAYIEEQSRQIASKSAAVVGNDNLIPYHARNFEKPLIDLYEALNWLGMGNPKEALIEVRQIDTRYAEHSKEEAPAYLQNAFIKFISAAIWSANGKINDAYIDEKWLLKKGFQNEELTAQGRRHCLALGRSDCSKWKNKNRELPLNNHGQLVVVVSQGWVPLKTSTEGKAGLQVFPLPTYAESFDVTSATVKIQGTSHPLTPFADMAKIVRDALKDEETEIIARATARFVTKTGAAVAVGTQVDEDLGILLGLLLLTTNEADLRSWGTLPRSFQGTTISLPAGTHELRLDGIRHEVEIRPGETTFIMLRTY
;
A
#
# COMPACT_ATOMS: atom_id res chain seq x y z
N MET A 1 -0.61 1.17 20.01
CA MET A 1 -1.94 1.04 20.66
C MET A 1 -3.00 0.61 19.65
N ILE A 2 -3.20 1.33 18.54
CA ILE A 2 -4.19 1.01 17.48
C ILE A 2 -4.06 -0.42 16.95
N ARG A 3 -2.86 -0.84 16.52
CA ARG A 3 -2.61 -2.21 16.02
C ARG A 3 -2.99 -3.28 17.03
N GLY A 4 -2.67 -3.07 18.31
CA GLY A 4 -3.01 -4.00 19.39
C GLY A 4 -4.53 -4.15 19.61
N TYR A 5 -5.33 -3.10 19.41
CA TYR A 5 -6.79 -3.24 19.44
C TYR A 5 -7.31 -4.03 18.25
N ALA A 6 -6.79 -3.74 17.04
CA ALA A 6 -7.20 -4.43 15.83
C ALA A 6 -6.79 -5.92 15.80
N GLU A 7 -5.58 -6.27 16.28
CA GLU A 7 -5.09 -7.66 16.37
C GLU A 7 -5.91 -8.53 17.32
N ASN A 8 -6.49 -7.93 18.37
CA ASN A 8 -7.37 -8.62 19.30
C ASN A 8 -8.82 -8.75 18.79
N GLY A 9 -9.05 -8.50 17.49
CA GLY A 9 -10.36 -8.60 16.85
C GLY A 9 -11.29 -7.41 17.13
N ASP A 10 -10.82 -6.36 17.80
CA ASP A 10 -11.61 -5.17 18.15
C ASP A 10 -11.18 -3.95 17.32
N VAL A 11 -11.36 -4.08 15.99
CA VAL A 11 -11.11 -2.99 15.04
C VAL A 11 -11.96 -1.75 15.34
N ASN A 12 -13.17 -1.93 15.89
CA ASN A 12 -14.05 -0.82 16.26
C ASN A 12 -13.46 0.01 17.40
N ARG A 13 -12.85 -0.62 18.41
CA ARG A 13 -12.13 0.10 19.45
C ARG A 13 -10.92 0.86 18.92
N ALA A 14 -10.23 0.32 17.92
CA ALA A 14 -9.15 1.04 17.24
C ALA A 14 -9.67 2.32 16.54
N ILE A 15 -10.81 2.22 15.85
CA ILE A 15 -11.47 3.37 15.19
C ILE A 15 -11.91 4.42 16.22
N THR A 16 -12.61 4.00 17.28
CA THR A 16 -13.05 4.91 18.35
C THR A 16 -11.87 5.57 19.06
N TRP A 17 -10.75 4.87 19.23
CA TRP A 17 -9.55 5.46 19.81
C TRP A 17 -9.00 6.58 18.94
N LEU A 18 -8.90 6.36 17.62
CA LEU A 18 -8.46 7.38 16.68
C LEU A 18 -9.38 8.62 16.72
N GLU A 19 -10.69 8.43 16.65
CA GLU A 19 -11.66 9.53 16.69
C GLU A 19 -11.55 10.40 17.96
N LYS A 20 -11.22 9.79 19.10
CA LYS A 20 -11.05 10.49 20.38
C LYS A 20 -9.69 11.17 20.53
N HIS A 21 -8.72 10.86 19.68
CA HIS A 21 -7.35 11.37 19.76
C HIS A 21 -6.94 11.96 18.41
N PRO A 22 -7.52 13.12 18.02
CA PRO A 22 -7.17 13.77 16.77
C PRO A 22 -5.66 14.13 16.77
N PRO A 23 -4.99 13.98 15.62
CA PRO A 23 -3.56 14.25 15.51
C PRO A 23 -3.31 15.77 15.47
N PRO A 24 -2.06 16.22 15.67
CA PRO A 24 -1.68 17.56 15.24
C PRO A 24 -1.84 17.69 13.71
N LYS A 25 -2.11 18.91 13.21
CA LYS A 25 -2.38 19.16 11.77
C LYS A 25 -1.33 18.55 10.83
N ARG A 26 -0.06 18.54 11.22
CA ARG A 26 1.06 17.97 10.46
C ARG A 26 0.97 16.45 10.22
N ASP A 27 0.21 15.73 11.04
CA ASP A 27 0.03 14.28 10.97
C ASP A 27 -1.37 13.90 10.47
N GLN A 28 -2.17 14.89 10.03
CA GLN A 28 -3.57 14.70 9.63
C GLN A 28 -3.73 13.71 8.48
N LEU A 29 -2.81 13.73 7.50
CA LEU A 29 -2.85 12.80 6.39
C LEU A 29 -2.78 11.35 6.87
N LEU A 30 -1.81 11.02 7.73
CA LEU A 30 -1.67 9.68 8.29
C LEU A 30 -2.89 9.24 9.07
N HIS A 31 -3.54 10.17 9.77
CA HIS A 31 -4.76 9.87 10.49
C HIS A 31 -5.90 9.47 9.56
N TYR A 32 -6.09 10.15 8.43
CA TYR A 32 -7.07 9.73 7.42
C TYR A 32 -6.74 8.36 6.83
N LEU A 33 -5.47 8.11 6.50
CA LEU A 33 -5.00 6.84 5.96
C LEU A 33 -5.22 5.68 6.96
N ASP A 34 -4.89 5.89 8.22
CA ASP A 34 -5.09 4.90 9.28
C ASP A 34 -6.60 4.64 9.51
N GLN A 35 -7.43 5.69 9.55
CA GLN A 35 -8.89 5.55 9.67
C GLN A 35 -9.48 4.76 8.49
N GLY A 36 -9.10 5.11 7.25
CA GLY A 36 -9.60 4.45 6.04
C GLY A 36 -9.37 2.93 6.08
N THR A 37 -8.13 2.49 6.28
CA THR A 37 -7.84 1.04 6.35
C THR A 37 -8.54 0.30 7.48
N LEU A 38 -8.75 0.92 8.65
CA LEU A 38 -9.45 0.30 9.77
C LEU A 38 -10.94 0.20 9.47
N LEU A 39 -11.54 1.23 8.87
CA LEU A 39 -12.93 1.20 8.41
C LEU A 39 -13.14 0.16 7.31
N HIS A 40 -12.21 0.06 6.34
CA HIS A 40 -12.19 -1.02 5.35
C HIS A 40 -12.17 -2.40 6.03
N THR A 41 -11.28 -2.58 7.01
CA THR A 41 -11.16 -3.84 7.78
C THR A 41 -12.45 -4.15 8.56
N ALA A 42 -13.12 -3.12 9.07
CA ALA A 42 -14.42 -3.22 9.73
C ALA A 42 -15.60 -3.38 8.76
N LYS A 43 -15.34 -3.47 7.44
CA LYS A 43 -16.35 -3.51 6.36
C LYS A 43 -17.27 -2.29 6.31
N ARG A 44 -16.86 -1.17 6.92
CA ARG A 44 -17.53 0.14 6.86
C ARG A 44 -17.04 0.89 5.62
N TYR A 45 -17.34 0.31 4.45
CA TYR A 45 -16.73 0.68 3.17
C TYR A 45 -17.04 2.13 2.75
N GLU A 46 -18.27 2.60 2.95
CA GLU A 46 -18.65 3.97 2.64
C GLU A 46 -17.87 4.99 3.48
N GLU A 47 -17.79 4.77 4.79
CA GLU A 47 -17.01 5.63 5.69
C GLU A 47 -15.51 5.55 5.40
N SER A 48 -15.02 4.37 5.01
CA SER A 48 -13.65 4.20 4.55
C SER A 48 -13.35 5.05 3.32
N ASN A 49 -14.24 5.07 2.33
CA ASN A 49 -14.09 5.91 1.14
C ASN A 49 -14.08 7.39 1.50
N GLN A 50 -14.96 7.83 2.40
CA GLN A 50 -14.94 9.22 2.86
C GLN A 50 -13.58 9.62 3.47
N LYS A 51 -12.93 8.71 4.21
CA LYS A 51 -11.59 8.96 4.78
C LYS A 51 -10.49 8.99 3.73
N PHE A 52 -10.55 8.12 2.73
CA PHE A 52 -9.59 8.11 1.64
C PHE A 52 -9.74 9.37 0.76
N GLN A 53 -10.96 9.78 0.43
CA GLN A 53 -11.23 11.04 -0.27
C GLN A 53 -10.75 12.27 0.53
N GLN A 54 -10.90 12.27 1.86
CA GLN A 54 -10.31 13.29 2.73
C GLN A 54 -8.78 13.31 2.66
N ALA A 55 -8.14 12.14 2.58
CA ALA A 55 -6.70 12.03 2.39
C ALA A 55 -6.26 12.60 1.03
N GLU A 56 -6.98 12.28 -0.05
CA GLU A 56 -6.69 12.79 -1.40
C GLU A 56 -6.80 14.32 -1.47
N ALA A 57 -7.92 14.88 -0.99
CA ALA A 57 -8.12 16.33 -0.95
C ALA A 57 -7.00 17.04 -0.17
N TYR A 58 -6.54 16.43 0.94
CA TYR A 58 -5.43 16.94 1.72
C TYR A 58 -4.09 16.86 0.97
N ILE A 59 -3.82 15.76 0.25
CA ILE A 59 -2.62 15.61 -0.60
C ILE A 59 -2.60 16.68 -1.69
N GLU A 60 -3.73 16.96 -2.34
CA GLU A 60 -3.84 18.00 -3.35
C GLU A 60 -3.63 19.41 -2.75
N GLU A 61 -4.22 19.67 -1.59
CA GLU A 61 -4.03 20.94 -0.87
C GLU A 61 -2.54 21.16 -0.54
N GLN A 62 -1.87 20.13 -0.01
CA GLN A 62 -0.44 20.16 0.26
C GLN A 62 0.37 20.42 -1.02
N SER A 63 0.03 19.76 -2.12
CA SER A 63 0.74 19.93 -3.42
C SER A 63 0.65 21.37 -3.93
N ARG A 64 -0.50 22.04 -3.78
CA ARG A 64 -0.66 23.47 -4.10
C ARG A 64 0.17 24.38 -3.20
N GLN A 65 0.32 24.02 -1.93
CA GLN A 65 1.10 24.80 -0.95
C GLN A 65 2.62 24.61 -1.12
N ILE A 66 3.10 23.42 -1.49
CA ILE A 66 4.53 23.10 -1.69
C ILE A 66 5.14 23.96 -2.81
N ALA A 67 4.40 24.23 -3.89
CA ALA A 67 4.83 25.16 -4.94
C ALA A 67 5.13 26.59 -4.41
N SER A 68 4.71 26.91 -3.18
CA SER A 68 4.89 28.23 -2.56
C SER A 68 5.84 28.28 -1.35
N LYS A 69 6.28 27.14 -0.75
CA LYS A 69 7.07 27.15 0.50
C LYS A 69 8.04 25.95 0.66
N SER A 70 9.14 25.95 -0.08
CA SER A 70 10.33 25.14 0.20
C SER A 70 11.22 25.84 1.25
N ALA A 71 10.69 26.06 2.46
CA ALA A 71 11.53 26.57 3.55
C ALA A 71 12.33 25.40 4.15
N ALA A 72 13.66 25.47 4.04
CA ALA A 72 14.57 24.55 4.72
C ALA A 72 14.28 24.55 6.22
N VAL A 73 13.68 23.47 6.73
CA VAL A 73 13.40 23.35 8.17
C VAL A 73 14.71 22.97 8.87
N VAL A 74 15.35 24.00 9.46
CA VAL A 74 16.58 23.91 10.28
C VAL A 74 16.35 23.18 11.63
N GLY A 75 15.08 22.96 11.99
CA GLY A 75 14.65 22.35 13.26
C GLY A 75 14.73 20.82 13.30
N ASN A 76 13.58 20.15 13.14
CA ASN A 76 13.42 18.69 13.26
C ASN A 76 12.46 18.19 12.15
N ASP A 77 12.71 17.01 11.57
CA ASP A 77 11.84 16.42 10.52
C ASP A 77 10.40 16.20 11.01
N ASN A 78 10.20 15.93 12.31
CA ASN A 78 8.87 15.79 12.92
C ASN A 78 8.04 17.09 12.92
N LEU A 79 8.63 18.24 12.54
CA LEU A 79 7.89 19.49 12.35
C LEU A 79 7.31 19.63 10.94
N ILE A 80 7.85 18.89 9.97
CA ILE A 80 7.40 18.92 8.58
C ILE A 80 6.06 18.16 8.50
N PRO A 81 5.01 18.69 7.85
CA PRO A 81 3.81 17.93 7.56
C PRO A 81 4.13 16.62 6.84
N TYR A 82 3.48 15.53 7.24
CA TYR A 82 3.60 14.27 6.52
C TYR A 82 3.06 14.43 5.10
N HIS A 83 3.84 13.95 4.12
CA HIS A 83 3.47 13.95 2.71
C HIS A 83 3.30 12.51 2.21
N ALA A 84 2.28 12.27 1.39
CA ALA A 84 2.07 10.95 0.80
C ALA A 84 3.26 10.56 -0.08
N ARG A 85 3.80 9.38 0.19
CA ARG A 85 4.84 8.77 -0.64
C ARG A 85 4.23 8.29 -1.95
N ASN A 86 5.05 8.16 -2.99
CA ASN A 86 4.56 7.84 -4.33
C ASN A 86 3.79 6.51 -4.41
N PHE A 87 4.16 5.52 -3.59
CA PHE A 87 3.44 4.24 -3.53
C PHE A 87 2.14 4.31 -2.72
N GLU A 88 1.97 5.30 -1.84
CA GLU A 88 0.78 5.42 -0.98
C GLU A 88 -0.43 5.92 -1.77
N LYS A 89 -0.23 6.83 -2.73
CA LYS A 89 -1.30 7.36 -3.58
C LYS A 89 -2.08 6.26 -4.32
N PRO A 90 -1.44 5.37 -5.12
CA PRO A 90 -2.16 4.28 -5.78
C PRO A 90 -2.73 3.24 -4.80
N LEU A 91 -2.24 3.18 -3.55
CA LEU A 91 -2.86 2.34 -2.52
C LEU A 91 -4.16 2.95 -1.98
N ILE A 92 -4.27 4.29 -1.90
CA ILE A 92 -5.52 4.97 -1.55
C ILE A 92 -6.60 4.57 -2.56
N ASP A 93 -6.34 4.78 -3.86
CA ASP A 93 -7.28 4.40 -4.93
C ASP A 93 -7.61 2.90 -4.88
N LEU A 94 -6.61 2.04 -4.60
CA LEU A 94 -6.84 0.59 -4.48
C LEU A 94 -7.81 0.27 -3.35
N TYR A 95 -7.65 0.88 -2.18
CA TYR A 95 -8.60 0.66 -1.08
C TYR A 95 -9.99 1.17 -1.43
N GLU A 96 -10.11 2.31 -2.10
CA GLU A 96 -11.41 2.78 -2.59
C GLU A 96 -12.04 1.79 -3.58
N ALA A 97 -11.24 1.25 -4.52
CA ALA A 97 -11.69 0.20 -5.43
C ALA A 97 -12.18 -1.05 -4.69
N LEU A 98 -11.40 -1.51 -3.70
CA LEU A 98 -11.75 -2.65 -2.86
C LEU A 98 -13.02 -2.38 -2.02
N ASN A 99 -13.21 -1.17 -1.51
CA ASN A 99 -14.42 -0.77 -0.81
C ASN A 99 -15.65 -0.79 -1.74
N TRP A 100 -15.52 -0.26 -2.95
CA TRP A 100 -16.58 -0.32 -3.97
C TRP A 100 -16.94 -1.76 -4.32
N LEU A 101 -15.95 -2.64 -4.49
CA LEU A 101 -16.18 -4.07 -4.67
C LEU A 101 -16.91 -4.70 -3.48
N GLY A 102 -16.53 -4.33 -2.26
CA GLY A 102 -17.19 -4.78 -1.03
C GLY A 102 -18.65 -4.33 -0.90
N MET A 103 -19.02 -3.25 -1.58
CA MET A 103 -20.39 -2.74 -1.69
C MET A 103 -21.16 -3.27 -2.92
N GLY A 104 -20.54 -4.15 -3.73
CA GLY A 104 -21.18 -4.70 -4.93
C GLY A 104 -21.19 -3.74 -6.13
N ASN A 105 -20.30 -2.76 -6.14
CA ASN A 105 -20.25 -1.65 -7.10
C ASN A 105 -18.98 -1.73 -7.99
N PRO A 106 -18.90 -2.69 -8.93
CA PRO A 106 -17.69 -2.90 -9.74
C PRO A 106 -17.42 -1.80 -10.77
N LYS A 107 -18.42 -0.98 -11.12
CA LYS A 107 -18.26 0.14 -12.06
C LYS A 107 -17.57 1.32 -11.40
N GLU A 108 -17.84 1.56 -10.14
CA GLU A 108 -17.22 2.56 -9.29
C GLU A 108 -15.77 2.15 -9.01
N ALA A 109 -15.54 0.87 -8.70
CA ALA A 109 -14.18 0.32 -8.59
C ALA A 109 -13.33 0.52 -9.87
N LEU A 110 -13.98 0.49 -11.05
CA LEU A 110 -13.33 0.76 -12.33
C LEU A 110 -12.82 2.22 -12.47
N ILE A 111 -13.47 3.17 -11.81
CA ILE A 111 -13.03 4.58 -11.81
C ILE A 111 -11.71 4.68 -11.05
N GLU A 112 -11.61 4.07 -9.87
CA GLU A 112 -10.40 4.11 -9.06
C GLU A 112 -9.22 3.38 -9.73
N VAL A 113 -9.48 2.27 -10.41
CA VAL A 113 -8.45 1.60 -11.21
C VAL A 113 -7.93 2.49 -12.36
N ARG A 114 -8.77 3.34 -12.96
CA ARG A 114 -8.31 4.34 -13.93
C ARG A 114 -7.43 5.41 -13.28
N GLN A 115 -7.77 5.84 -12.06
CA GLN A 115 -6.95 6.80 -11.31
C GLN A 115 -5.55 6.23 -11.05
N ILE A 116 -5.47 4.95 -10.64
CA ILE A 116 -4.20 4.23 -10.48
C ILE A 116 -3.36 4.29 -11.76
N ASP A 117 -3.95 3.96 -12.91
CA ASP A 117 -3.23 3.99 -14.18
C ASP A 117 -2.78 5.41 -14.57
N THR A 118 -3.59 6.44 -14.27
CA THR A 118 -3.18 7.85 -14.44
C THR A 118 -1.96 8.17 -13.57
N ARG A 119 -1.94 7.78 -12.29
CA ARG A 119 -0.79 8.01 -11.40
C ARG A 119 0.46 7.26 -11.85
N TYR A 120 0.30 6.06 -12.40
CA TYR A 120 1.41 5.34 -13.02
C TYR A 120 1.91 6.00 -14.30
N ALA A 121 1.05 6.66 -15.06
CA ALA A 121 1.43 7.40 -16.28
C ALA A 121 2.11 8.74 -15.97
N GLU A 122 1.84 9.36 -14.82
CA GLU A 122 2.53 10.57 -14.36
C GLU A 122 4.03 10.35 -14.11
N HIS A 123 4.45 9.11 -13.83
CA HIS A 123 5.85 8.75 -13.69
C HIS A 123 6.40 8.31 -15.06
N SER A 124 7.48 8.92 -15.53
CA SER A 124 8.12 8.52 -16.78
C SER A 124 8.53 7.03 -16.70
N LYS A 125 8.34 6.28 -17.80
CA LYS A 125 8.65 4.83 -17.82
C LYS A 125 10.12 4.49 -17.50
N GLU A 126 11.02 5.47 -17.59
CA GLU A 126 12.45 5.31 -17.31
C GLU A 126 12.82 5.62 -15.85
N GLU A 127 11.98 6.37 -15.12
CA GLU A 127 12.30 6.84 -13.76
C GLU A 127 11.36 6.30 -12.66
N ALA A 128 10.25 5.63 -13.02
CA ALA A 128 9.33 5.07 -12.04
C ALA A 128 9.99 3.96 -11.20
N PRO A 129 10.12 4.11 -9.86
CA PRO A 129 10.67 3.05 -9.02
C PRO A 129 9.90 1.75 -9.14
N ALA A 130 10.63 0.63 -9.11
CA ALA A 130 10.04 -0.70 -9.33
C ALA A 130 8.95 -1.07 -8.31
N TYR A 131 8.93 -0.45 -7.13
CA TYR A 131 7.93 -0.67 -6.10
C TYR A 131 6.60 0.07 -6.34
N LEU A 132 6.56 1.07 -7.24
CA LEU A 132 5.32 1.80 -7.53
C LEU A 132 4.26 0.88 -8.14
N GLN A 133 4.64 0.13 -9.18
CA GLN A 133 3.79 -0.91 -9.74
C GLN A 133 3.99 -2.20 -8.95
N ASN A 134 3.13 -2.43 -7.96
CA ASN A 134 3.11 -3.70 -7.25
C ASN A 134 2.08 -4.66 -7.87
N ALA A 135 2.38 -5.95 -7.77
CA ALA A 135 1.59 -6.98 -8.43
C ALA A 135 0.21 -7.19 -7.80
N PHE A 136 0.02 -6.80 -6.55
CA PHE A 136 -1.30 -6.87 -5.95
C PHE A 136 -2.27 -5.88 -6.62
N ILE A 137 -1.83 -4.63 -6.83
CA ILE A 137 -2.63 -3.66 -7.61
C ILE A 137 -2.94 -4.22 -8.99
N LYS A 138 -1.93 -4.74 -9.72
CA LYS A 138 -2.14 -5.28 -11.06
C LYS A 138 -3.07 -6.49 -11.08
N PHE A 139 -3.05 -7.34 -10.05
CA PHE A 139 -3.99 -8.46 -9.91
C PHE A 139 -5.43 -7.99 -9.72
N ILE A 140 -5.65 -7.01 -8.83
CA ILE A 140 -6.98 -6.45 -8.57
C ILE A 140 -7.49 -5.67 -9.78
N SER A 141 -6.66 -4.82 -10.38
CA SER A 141 -6.98 -4.09 -11.61
C SER A 141 -7.38 -5.04 -12.73
N ALA A 142 -6.61 -6.10 -12.99
CA ALA A 142 -6.95 -7.11 -14.00
C ALA A 142 -8.34 -7.73 -13.77
N ALA A 143 -8.64 -8.10 -12.53
CA ALA A 143 -9.93 -8.66 -12.17
C ALA A 143 -11.08 -7.66 -12.35
N ILE A 144 -10.90 -6.40 -11.94
CA ILE A 144 -11.89 -5.33 -12.11
C ILE A 144 -12.10 -5.01 -13.60
N TRP A 145 -11.04 -4.93 -14.38
CA TRP A 145 -11.11 -4.73 -15.83
C TRP A 145 -11.91 -5.85 -16.50
N SER A 146 -11.58 -7.10 -16.18
CA SER A 146 -12.25 -8.29 -16.73
C SER A 146 -13.73 -8.32 -16.36
N ALA A 147 -14.06 -8.07 -15.09
CA ALA A 147 -15.43 -8.01 -14.58
C ALA A 147 -16.28 -6.92 -15.27
N ASN A 148 -15.64 -5.86 -15.77
CA ASN A 148 -16.29 -4.77 -16.50
C ASN A 148 -16.19 -4.90 -18.03
N GLY A 149 -15.82 -6.08 -18.54
CA GLY A 149 -15.72 -6.35 -19.98
C GLY A 149 -14.56 -5.64 -20.69
N LYS A 150 -13.62 -5.06 -19.94
CA LYS A 150 -12.42 -4.37 -20.46
C LYS A 150 -11.29 -5.37 -20.68
N ILE A 151 -11.52 -6.30 -21.62
CA ILE A 151 -10.66 -7.47 -21.85
C ILE A 151 -9.23 -7.09 -22.25
N ASN A 152 -9.05 -6.02 -23.03
CA ASN A 152 -7.71 -5.57 -23.42
C ASN A 152 -6.90 -5.05 -22.22
N ASP A 153 -7.53 -4.28 -21.34
CA ASP A 153 -6.88 -3.70 -20.16
C ASP A 153 -6.56 -4.79 -19.13
N ALA A 154 -7.49 -5.74 -18.92
CA ALA A 154 -7.24 -6.93 -18.12
C ALA A 154 -6.03 -7.73 -18.63
N TYR A 155 -5.97 -7.99 -19.94
CA TYR A 155 -4.86 -8.70 -20.57
C TYR A 155 -3.51 -8.00 -20.38
N ILE A 156 -3.47 -6.66 -20.38
CA ILE A 156 -2.23 -5.90 -20.17
C ILE A 156 -1.68 -6.17 -18.77
N ASP A 157 -2.53 -6.08 -17.75
CA ASP A 157 -2.15 -6.30 -16.36
C ASP A 157 -1.79 -7.77 -16.08
N GLU A 158 -2.56 -8.72 -16.61
CA GLU A 158 -2.25 -10.15 -16.50
C GLU A 158 -0.92 -10.51 -17.16
N LYS A 159 -0.63 -9.93 -18.33
CA LYS A 159 0.64 -10.13 -19.03
C LYS A 159 1.80 -9.55 -18.24
N TRP A 160 1.60 -8.41 -17.59
CA TRP A 160 2.58 -7.82 -16.68
C TRP A 160 2.87 -8.77 -15.51
N LEU A 161 1.84 -9.33 -14.88
CA LEU A 161 1.97 -10.30 -13.79
C LEU A 161 2.76 -11.54 -14.23
N LEU A 162 2.40 -12.11 -15.39
CA LEU A 162 3.11 -13.26 -15.96
C LEU A 162 4.61 -12.94 -16.18
N LYS A 163 4.92 -11.75 -16.73
CA LYS A 163 6.31 -11.31 -16.96
C LYS A 163 7.10 -11.15 -15.66
N LYS A 164 6.44 -10.75 -14.57
CA LYS A 164 7.05 -10.63 -13.23
C LYS A 164 7.17 -11.97 -12.49
N GLY A 165 6.76 -13.07 -13.13
CA GLY A 165 6.92 -14.42 -12.59
C GLY A 165 5.83 -14.85 -11.63
N PHE A 166 4.69 -14.13 -11.57
CA PHE A 166 3.53 -14.59 -10.81
C PHE A 166 2.93 -15.83 -11.48
N GLN A 167 3.01 -16.96 -10.80
CA GLN A 167 2.52 -18.25 -11.29
C GLN A 167 1.29 -18.66 -10.49
N ASN A 168 0.12 -18.44 -11.07
CA ASN A 168 -1.16 -18.99 -10.61
C ASN A 168 -1.87 -19.59 -11.83
N GLU A 169 -2.37 -20.82 -11.72
CA GLU A 169 -2.91 -21.57 -12.86
C GLU A 169 -4.16 -20.90 -13.44
N GLU A 170 -5.06 -20.44 -12.57
CA GLU A 170 -6.30 -19.78 -12.95
C GLU A 170 -6.07 -18.40 -13.57
N LEU A 171 -5.17 -17.58 -13.01
CA LEU A 171 -4.74 -16.32 -13.60
C LEU A 171 -4.12 -16.55 -14.99
N THR A 172 -3.30 -17.58 -15.14
CA THR A 172 -2.67 -17.92 -16.42
C THR A 172 -3.73 -18.38 -17.44
N ALA A 173 -4.70 -19.18 -17.01
CA ALA A 173 -5.80 -19.63 -17.86
C ALA A 173 -6.72 -18.46 -18.27
N GLN A 174 -6.99 -17.53 -17.35
CA GLN A 174 -7.76 -16.32 -17.61
C GLN A 174 -7.05 -15.42 -18.61
N GLY A 175 -5.77 -15.12 -18.40
CA GLY A 175 -5.01 -14.30 -19.34
C GLY A 175 -4.83 -14.94 -20.71
N ARG A 176 -4.74 -16.28 -20.79
CA ARG A 176 -4.81 -17.00 -22.06
C ARG A 176 -6.19 -16.84 -22.73
N ARG A 177 -7.28 -16.94 -21.98
CA ARG A 177 -8.64 -16.73 -22.49
C ARG A 177 -8.79 -15.31 -23.05
N HIS A 178 -8.36 -14.28 -22.33
CA HIS A 178 -8.39 -12.90 -22.81
C HIS A 178 -7.50 -12.71 -24.04
N CYS A 179 -6.32 -13.32 -24.06
CA CYS A 179 -5.43 -13.31 -25.22
C CYS A 179 -6.11 -13.85 -26.49
N LEU A 180 -6.79 -15.00 -26.37
CA LEU A 180 -7.52 -15.64 -27.48
C LEU A 180 -8.71 -14.79 -27.92
N ALA A 181 -9.48 -14.22 -26.98
CA ALA A 181 -10.61 -13.35 -27.27
C ALA A 181 -10.20 -12.08 -28.03
N LEU A 182 -8.98 -11.58 -27.80
CA LEU A 182 -8.39 -10.44 -28.49
C LEU A 182 -7.69 -10.80 -29.81
N GLY A 183 -7.68 -12.08 -30.21
CA GLY A 183 -7.03 -12.54 -31.44
C GLY A 183 -5.52 -12.33 -31.48
N ARG A 184 -4.83 -12.34 -30.33
CA ARG A 184 -3.38 -12.07 -30.27
C ARG A 184 -2.58 -13.29 -30.76
N SER A 185 -1.47 -13.05 -31.44
CA SER A 185 -0.62 -14.12 -31.99
C SER A 185 0.25 -14.82 -30.96
N ASP A 186 0.51 -14.19 -29.81
CA ASP A 186 1.43 -14.68 -28.79
C ASP A 186 0.77 -15.46 -27.65
N CYS A 187 -0.47 -15.94 -27.83
CA CYS A 187 -1.21 -16.68 -26.80
C CYS A 187 -0.58 -18.02 -26.40
N SER A 188 0.33 -18.56 -27.22
CA SER A 188 1.12 -19.75 -26.90
C SER A 188 2.12 -19.53 -25.76
N LYS A 189 2.44 -18.28 -25.41
CA LYS A 189 3.34 -17.92 -24.29
C LYS A 189 2.72 -18.15 -22.91
N TRP A 190 1.38 -18.20 -22.84
CA TRP A 190 0.68 -18.54 -21.61
C TRP A 190 0.79 -20.05 -21.38
N LYS A 191 1.48 -20.44 -20.29
CA LYS A 191 1.69 -21.84 -19.91
C LYS A 191 0.36 -22.49 -19.46
N ASN A 192 0.34 -23.81 -19.24
CA ASN A 192 -0.87 -24.59 -18.90
C ASN A 192 -1.99 -24.58 -19.98
N LYS A 193 -1.66 -25.09 -21.18
CA LYS A 193 -2.59 -25.20 -22.33
C LYS A 193 -3.86 -26.02 -22.05
N ASN A 194 -3.87 -26.85 -21.01
CA ASN A 194 -4.91 -27.86 -20.78
C ASN A 194 -6.00 -27.41 -19.79
N ARG A 195 -5.83 -26.27 -19.10
CA ARG A 195 -6.85 -25.75 -18.19
C ARG A 195 -7.76 -24.79 -18.94
N GLU A 196 -8.89 -25.31 -19.42
CA GLU A 196 -9.99 -24.47 -19.88
C GLU A 196 -10.84 -24.08 -18.68
N LEU A 197 -11.00 -22.78 -18.46
CA LEU A 197 -11.93 -22.29 -17.47
C LEU A 197 -13.36 -22.56 -17.99
N PRO A 198 -14.26 -23.15 -17.19
CA PRO A 198 -15.64 -23.35 -17.59
C PRO A 198 -16.34 -22.00 -17.81
N LEU A 199 -17.30 -21.98 -18.74
CA LEU A 199 -18.10 -20.79 -19.08
C LEU A 199 -19.58 -20.98 -18.72
N ASN A 200 -20.10 -22.18 -18.96
CA ASN A 200 -21.53 -22.45 -18.79
C ASN A 200 -21.87 -22.63 -17.31
N ASN A 201 -22.83 -21.85 -16.82
CA ASN A 201 -23.32 -21.91 -15.45
C ASN A 201 -22.21 -21.77 -14.37
N HIS A 202 -21.15 -21.03 -14.67
CA HIS A 202 -20.05 -20.75 -13.75
C HIS A 202 -19.83 -19.25 -13.60
N GLY A 203 -19.41 -18.82 -12.41
CA GLY A 203 -18.86 -17.50 -12.17
C GLY A 203 -17.38 -17.57 -11.79
N GLN A 204 -16.77 -16.40 -11.66
CA GLN A 204 -15.40 -16.27 -11.14
C GLN A 204 -15.46 -15.75 -9.71
N LEU A 205 -14.75 -16.41 -8.79
CA LEU A 205 -14.49 -15.93 -7.45
C LEU A 205 -13.07 -15.39 -7.39
N VAL A 206 -12.92 -14.12 -7.03
CA VAL A 206 -11.63 -13.48 -6.72
C VAL A 206 -11.49 -13.46 -5.22
N VAL A 207 -10.52 -14.21 -4.69
CA VAL A 207 -10.23 -14.27 -3.26
C VAL A 207 -8.99 -13.43 -2.98
N VAL A 208 -9.14 -12.51 -2.04
CA VAL A 208 -8.06 -11.64 -1.56
C VAL A 208 -7.92 -11.84 -0.06
N VAL A 209 -6.70 -12.12 0.39
CA VAL A 209 -6.36 -12.22 1.80
C VAL A 209 -5.24 -11.24 2.11
N SER A 210 -5.48 -10.40 3.12
CA SER A 210 -4.50 -9.48 3.68
C SER A 210 -4.02 -9.99 5.04
N GLN A 211 -2.70 -10.00 5.27
CA GLN A 211 -2.10 -10.60 6.48
C GLN A 211 -1.10 -9.66 7.17
N GLY A 212 -1.07 -9.71 8.51
CA GLY A 212 -0.09 -9.01 9.35
C GLY A 212 -0.14 -7.48 9.22
N TRP A 213 0.86 -6.80 9.77
CA TRP A 213 1.04 -5.35 9.57
C TRP A 213 2.43 -5.07 9.01
N VAL A 214 2.50 -4.04 8.17
CA VAL A 214 3.80 -3.49 7.76
C VAL A 214 4.65 -3.17 9.01
N PRO A 215 5.98 -3.41 9.04
CA PRO A 215 6.79 -2.99 10.19
C PRO A 215 6.66 -1.49 10.45
N LEU A 216 6.72 -1.06 11.71
CA LEU A 216 6.85 0.36 12.04
C LEU A 216 8.31 0.79 11.81
N LYS A 217 8.50 2.07 11.49
CA LYS A 217 9.85 2.66 11.46
C LYS A 217 10.45 2.67 12.86
N THR A 218 11.74 2.44 12.91
CA THR A 218 12.61 2.57 14.09
C THR A 218 13.75 3.51 13.75
N SER A 219 14.49 3.97 14.76
CA SER A 219 15.66 4.82 14.54
C SER A 219 16.93 3.99 14.63
N THR A 220 17.82 4.16 13.66
CA THR A 220 19.22 3.71 13.71
C THR A 220 20.16 4.91 13.70
N GLU A 221 21.44 4.68 13.96
CA GLU A 221 22.48 5.69 13.79
C GLU A 221 22.91 5.77 12.32
N GLY A 222 22.86 6.97 11.73
CA GLY A 222 23.44 7.32 10.44
C GLY A 222 24.70 8.17 10.60
N LYS A 223 25.61 8.11 9.62
CA LYS A 223 26.87 8.86 9.61
C LYS A 223 27.09 9.59 8.29
N ALA A 224 27.52 10.84 8.36
CA ALA A 224 27.99 11.63 7.22
C ALA A 224 29.23 12.43 7.64
N GLY A 225 30.41 11.97 7.20
CA GLY A 225 31.68 12.52 7.69
C GLY A 225 31.84 12.32 9.20
N LEU A 226 32.02 13.40 9.96
CA LEU A 226 32.10 13.39 11.43
C LEU A 226 30.71 13.47 12.11
N GLN A 227 29.64 13.70 11.35
CA GLN A 227 28.30 13.85 11.89
C GLN A 227 27.66 12.49 12.14
N VAL A 228 27.10 12.33 13.34
CA VAL A 228 26.22 11.23 13.73
C VAL A 228 24.81 11.78 13.88
N PHE A 229 23.80 11.10 13.30
CA PHE A 229 22.41 11.53 13.37
C PHE A 229 21.43 10.35 13.34
N PRO A 230 20.23 10.48 13.94
CA PRO A 230 19.22 9.43 13.85
C PRO A 230 18.67 9.32 12.43
N LEU A 231 18.63 8.11 11.90
CA LEU A 231 18.11 7.78 10.59
C LEU A 231 16.91 6.81 10.74
N PRO A 232 15.76 7.06 10.09
CA PRO A 232 14.67 6.10 10.10
C PRO A 232 15.07 4.83 9.34
N THR A 233 14.64 3.68 9.85
CA THR A 233 14.80 2.39 9.20
C THR A 233 13.61 1.47 9.51
N TYR A 234 13.39 0.46 8.68
CA TYR A 234 12.45 -0.61 8.97
C TYR A 234 13.20 -1.89 9.29
N ALA A 235 12.66 -2.67 10.24
CA ALA A 235 13.17 -4.01 10.49
C ALA A 235 13.14 -4.88 9.22
N GLU A 236 14.09 -5.82 9.13
CA GLU A 236 14.05 -6.86 8.10
C GLU A 236 12.77 -7.69 8.21
N SER A 237 12.33 -8.22 7.08
CA SER A 237 11.07 -8.95 6.96
C SER A 237 11.34 -10.34 6.38
N PHE A 238 10.89 -11.37 7.08
CA PHE A 238 10.88 -12.76 6.57
C PHE A 238 9.80 -13.01 5.51
N ASP A 239 9.95 -14.13 4.80
CA ASP A 239 9.06 -14.59 3.75
C ASP A 239 7.60 -14.69 4.20
N VAL A 240 6.69 -14.28 3.30
CA VAL A 240 5.25 -14.41 3.49
C VAL A 240 4.86 -15.88 3.31
N THR A 241 4.24 -16.48 4.32
CA THR A 241 3.69 -17.84 4.19
C THR A 241 2.38 -17.78 3.40
N SER A 242 2.27 -18.59 2.35
CA SER A 242 1.03 -18.69 1.56
C SER A 242 -0.13 -19.20 2.41
N ALA A 243 -1.18 -18.39 2.52
CA ALA A 243 -2.46 -18.81 3.07
C ALA A 243 -3.16 -19.79 2.11
N THR A 244 -4.06 -20.62 2.64
CA THR A 244 -4.85 -21.57 1.85
C THR A 244 -6.32 -21.41 2.17
N VAL A 245 -7.15 -21.24 1.13
CA VAL A 245 -8.60 -21.27 1.29
C VAL A 245 -9.13 -22.64 0.90
N LYS A 246 -10.09 -23.15 1.66
CA LYS A 246 -10.79 -24.40 1.34
C LYS A 246 -12.18 -24.09 0.84
N ILE A 247 -12.51 -24.57 -0.36
CA ILE A 247 -13.84 -24.44 -0.95
C ILE A 247 -14.35 -25.85 -1.24
N GLN A 248 -15.47 -26.22 -0.62
CA GLN A 248 -16.09 -27.56 -0.79
C GLN A 248 -15.10 -28.72 -0.55
N GLY A 249 -14.15 -28.54 0.38
CA GLY A 249 -13.12 -29.54 0.70
C GLY A 249 -11.85 -29.49 -0.15
N THR A 250 -11.84 -28.74 -1.26
CA THR A 250 -10.66 -28.54 -2.11
C THR A 250 -9.82 -27.37 -1.58
N SER A 251 -8.52 -27.60 -1.41
CA SER A 251 -7.57 -26.55 -1.01
C SER A 251 -7.08 -25.76 -2.22
N HIS A 252 -7.17 -24.43 -2.11
CA HIS A 252 -6.64 -23.49 -3.09
C HIS A 252 -5.56 -22.62 -2.41
N PRO A 253 -4.27 -22.84 -2.70
CA PRO A 253 -3.21 -22.01 -2.16
C PRO A 253 -3.29 -20.60 -2.75
N LEU A 254 -3.03 -19.59 -1.91
CA LEU A 254 -2.99 -18.20 -2.34
C LEU A 254 -1.58 -17.82 -2.77
N THR A 255 -1.52 -17.03 -3.85
CA THR A 255 -0.27 -16.46 -4.35
C THR A 255 0.01 -15.15 -3.63
N PRO A 256 1.16 -14.99 -2.95
CA PRO A 256 1.58 -13.70 -2.41
C PRO A 256 1.88 -12.74 -3.56
N PHE A 257 1.11 -11.66 -3.68
CA PHE A 257 1.27 -10.66 -4.75
C PHE A 257 2.09 -9.45 -4.31
N ALA A 258 2.05 -9.09 -3.04
CA ALA A 258 2.82 -7.97 -2.53
C ALA A 258 3.34 -8.25 -1.12
N ASP A 259 4.62 -7.96 -0.91
CA ASP A 259 5.21 -7.74 0.41
C ASP A 259 5.36 -6.24 0.63
N MET A 260 4.42 -5.66 1.40
CA MET A 260 4.44 -4.25 1.73
C MET A 260 5.65 -3.87 2.58
N ALA A 261 6.22 -4.81 3.37
CA ALA A 261 7.43 -4.52 4.13
C ALA A 261 8.61 -4.23 3.20
N LYS A 262 8.70 -4.93 2.06
CA LYS A 262 9.67 -4.62 1.02
C LYS A 262 9.38 -3.27 0.35
N ILE A 263 8.13 -3.00 -0.02
CA ILE A 263 7.74 -1.75 -0.69
C ILE A 263 8.08 -0.53 0.16
N VAL A 264 7.72 -0.53 1.45
CA VAL A 264 8.00 0.63 2.33
C VAL A 264 9.50 0.82 2.59
N ARG A 265 10.29 -0.27 2.57
CA ARG A 265 11.76 -0.20 2.67
C ARG A 265 12.38 0.39 1.42
N ASP A 266 11.98 -0.09 0.25
CA ASP A 266 12.50 0.42 -1.01
C ASP A 266 12.14 1.91 -1.17
N ALA A 267 10.92 2.31 -0.80
CA ALA A 267 10.52 3.72 -0.78
C ALA A 267 11.34 4.56 0.22
N LEU A 268 11.61 4.05 1.42
CA LEU A 268 12.45 4.75 2.40
C LEU A 268 13.89 4.91 1.90
N LYS A 269 14.43 3.91 1.19
CA LYS A 269 15.76 3.97 0.61
C LYS A 269 15.89 5.08 -0.44
N ASP A 270 14.85 5.28 -1.25
CA ASP A 270 14.83 6.39 -2.22
C ASP A 270 14.81 7.75 -1.51
N GLU A 271 14.10 7.86 -0.38
CA GLU A 271 14.03 9.09 0.44
C GLU A 271 15.29 9.34 1.28
N GLU A 272 16.10 8.31 1.54
CA GLU A 272 17.25 8.35 2.44
C GLU A 272 18.25 9.45 2.06
N THR A 273 18.50 9.64 0.76
CA THR A 273 19.41 10.69 0.25
C THR A 273 18.95 12.08 0.67
N GLU A 274 17.64 12.35 0.55
CA GLU A 274 17.08 13.65 0.93
C GLU A 274 17.11 13.85 2.45
N ILE A 275 16.83 12.78 3.21
CA ILE A 275 16.92 12.79 4.69
C ILE A 275 18.35 13.14 5.14
N ILE A 276 19.37 12.48 4.58
CA ILE A 276 20.78 12.73 4.89
C ILE A 276 21.17 14.17 4.50
N ALA A 277 20.73 14.65 3.33
CA ALA A 277 21.00 16.01 2.89
C ALA A 277 20.42 17.06 3.85
N ARG A 278 19.17 16.88 4.29
CA ARG A 278 18.53 17.76 5.29
C ARG A 278 19.25 17.69 6.64
N ALA A 279 19.63 16.50 7.10
CA ALA A 279 20.38 16.31 8.34
C ALA A 279 21.74 17.04 8.30
N THR A 280 22.43 17.00 7.16
CA THR A 280 23.71 17.68 6.94
C THR A 280 23.54 19.20 6.91
N ALA A 281 22.53 19.70 6.20
CA ALA A 281 22.22 21.14 6.18
C ALA A 281 21.91 21.68 7.59
N ARG A 282 21.10 20.95 8.38
CA ARG A 282 20.83 21.30 9.78
C ARG A 282 22.08 21.35 10.63
N PHE A 283 22.99 20.40 10.46
CA PHE A 283 24.26 20.39 11.20
C PHE A 283 25.08 21.64 10.91
N VAL A 284 25.26 21.99 9.62
CA VAL A 284 26.00 23.19 9.22
C VAL A 284 25.33 24.45 9.77
N THR A 285 24.00 24.55 9.71
CA THR A 285 23.30 25.74 10.24
C THR A 285 23.38 25.84 11.77
N LYS A 286 23.16 24.74 12.50
CA LYS A 286 23.19 24.74 13.98
C LYS A 286 24.59 25.01 14.52
N THR A 287 25.62 24.42 13.91
CA THR A 287 27.02 24.66 14.31
C THR A 287 27.48 26.05 13.91
N GLY A 288 27.17 26.52 12.71
CA GLY A 288 27.47 27.90 12.28
C GLY A 288 26.83 28.97 13.16
N ALA A 289 25.55 28.79 13.54
CA ALA A 289 24.87 29.69 14.47
C ALA A 289 25.51 29.66 15.86
N ALA A 290 25.87 28.49 16.37
CA ALA A 290 26.49 28.35 17.68
C ALA A 290 27.90 28.98 17.73
N VAL A 291 28.70 28.83 16.66
CA VAL A 291 30.00 29.52 16.52
C VAL A 291 29.82 31.04 16.50
N ALA A 292 28.84 31.55 15.76
CA ALA A 292 28.56 32.99 15.71
C ALA A 292 28.09 33.58 17.06
N VAL A 293 27.40 32.78 17.88
CA VAL A 293 27.10 33.16 19.28
C VAL A 293 28.38 33.09 20.13
N GLY A 294 29.21 32.06 19.95
CA GLY A 294 30.47 31.89 20.65
C GLY A 294 31.42 33.09 20.51
N THR A 295 31.47 33.75 19.34
CA THR A 295 32.28 34.97 19.16
C THR A 295 31.79 36.17 19.97
N GLN A 296 30.54 36.16 20.46
CA GLN A 296 29.96 37.21 21.29
C GLN A 296 30.00 36.90 22.80
N VAL A 297 30.20 35.64 23.17
CA VAL A 297 30.29 35.21 24.58
C VAL A 297 31.60 34.51 24.88
N ASP A 298 31.78 33.28 24.40
CA ASP A 298 32.96 32.43 24.58
C ASP A 298 32.96 31.30 23.54
N GLU A 299 34.12 30.99 22.93
CA GLU A 299 34.24 30.01 21.84
C GLU A 299 33.92 28.58 22.31
N ASP A 300 34.39 28.18 23.50
CA ASP A 300 34.13 26.87 24.07
C ASP A 300 32.64 26.71 24.41
N LEU A 301 32.03 27.77 24.93
CA LEU A 301 30.59 27.80 25.18
C LEU A 301 29.78 27.70 23.87
N GLY A 302 30.26 28.34 22.79
CA GLY A 302 29.68 28.23 21.44
C GLY A 302 29.74 26.80 20.89
N ILE A 303 30.87 26.12 21.04
CA ILE A 303 31.04 24.71 20.63
C ILE A 303 30.12 23.79 21.44
N LEU A 304 30.06 23.97 22.77
CA LEU A 304 29.17 23.21 23.66
C LEU A 304 27.70 23.40 23.31
N LEU A 305 27.27 24.64 23.04
CA LEU A 305 25.91 24.94 22.60
C LEU A 305 25.59 24.29 21.25
N GLY A 306 26.55 24.30 20.32
CA GLY A 306 26.43 23.63 19.03
C GLY A 306 26.17 22.13 19.19
N LEU A 307 26.95 21.45 20.04
CA LEU A 307 26.77 20.02 20.34
C LEU A 307 25.41 19.75 21.00
N LEU A 308 24.98 20.59 21.95
CA LEU A 308 23.67 20.46 22.60
C LEU A 308 22.51 20.61 21.60
N LEU A 309 22.59 21.55 20.66
CA LEU A 309 21.53 21.74 19.66
C LEU A 309 21.37 20.56 18.69
N LEU A 310 22.41 19.75 18.51
CA LEU A 310 22.36 18.55 17.68
C LEU A 310 21.56 17.41 18.34
N THR A 311 21.46 17.39 19.68
CA THR A 311 20.69 16.35 20.40
C THR A 311 19.17 16.54 20.31
N THR A 312 18.70 17.66 19.74
CA THR A 312 17.27 17.94 19.53
C THR A 312 16.71 17.32 18.23
N ASN A 313 17.54 16.60 17.49
CA ASN A 313 17.15 15.93 16.26
C ASN A 313 16.61 14.53 16.58
N GLU A 314 15.45 14.19 16.01
CA GLU A 314 14.88 12.84 16.04
C GLU A 314 14.56 12.41 14.61
N ALA A 315 14.65 11.10 14.34
CA ALA A 315 14.21 10.56 13.07
C ALA A 315 12.69 10.67 12.93
N ASP A 316 12.22 10.95 11.71
CA ASP A 316 10.80 10.86 11.40
C ASP A 316 10.37 9.39 11.28
N LEU A 317 9.75 8.89 12.35
CA LEU A 317 9.25 7.53 12.43
C LEU A 317 7.80 7.40 11.97
N ARG A 318 7.18 8.49 11.52
CA ARG A 318 5.81 8.47 11.02
C ARG A 318 5.74 7.66 9.72
N SER A 319 4.71 6.83 9.64
CA SER A 319 4.41 5.97 8.49
C SER A 319 2.96 5.49 8.57
N TRP A 320 2.39 5.11 7.43
CA TRP A 320 1.06 4.52 7.37
C TRP A 320 1.07 3.15 8.04
N GLY A 321 0.66 3.14 9.32
CA GLY A 321 0.90 2.02 10.22
C GLY A 321 -0.12 0.90 10.07
N THR A 322 -1.27 1.15 9.48
CA THR A 322 -2.35 0.16 9.37
C THR A 322 -2.38 -0.58 8.03
N LEU A 323 -1.34 -0.43 7.20
CA LEU A 323 -1.21 -1.26 6.02
C LEU A 323 -0.95 -2.73 6.40
N PRO A 324 -1.63 -3.69 5.74
CA PRO A 324 -1.28 -5.09 5.81
C PRO A 324 0.15 -5.32 5.36
N ARG A 325 0.81 -6.31 5.97
CA ARG A 325 2.17 -6.70 5.56
C ARG A 325 2.17 -7.35 4.19
N SER A 326 1.24 -8.26 3.96
CA SER A 326 1.16 -8.99 2.70
C SER A 326 -0.24 -9.00 2.15
N PHE A 327 -0.32 -8.93 0.83
CA PHE A 327 -1.54 -9.23 0.08
C PHE A 327 -1.34 -10.49 -0.73
N GLN A 328 -2.27 -11.41 -0.57
CA GLN A 328 -2.29 -12.69 -1.26
C GLN A 328 -3.63 -12.86 -1.97
N GLY A 329 -3.66 -13.64 -3.03
CA GLY A 329 -4.93 -13.91 -3.69
C GLY A 329 -4.88 -15.04 -4.69
N THR A 330 -6.05 -15.35 -5.22
CA THR A 330 -6.24 -16.31 -6.29
C THR A 330 -7.57 -16.03 -7.00
N THR A 331 -7.72 -16.53 -8.22
CA THR A 331 -9.00 -16.58 -8.91
C THR A 331 -9.47 -18.02 -9.02
N ILE A 332 -10.76 -18.27 -8.86
CA ILE A 332 -11.32 -19.63 -8.86
C ILE A 332 -12.59 -19.59 -9.69
N SER A 333 -12.73 -20.52 -10.64
CA SER A 333 -14.00 -20.70 -11.34
C SER A 333 -14.86 -21.70 -10.58
N LEU A 334 -16.10 -21.31 -10.26
CA LEU A 334 -17.04 -22.11 -9.48
C LEU A 334 -18.38 -22.17 -10.22
N PRO A 335 -19.13 -23.28 -10.11
CA PRO A 335 -20.48 -23.34 -10.64
C PRO A 335 -21.36 -22.29 -9.94
N ALA A 336 -22.45 -21.87 -10.57
CA ALA A 336 -23.38 -20.95 -9.94
C ALA A 336 -24.07 -21.57 -8.73
N GLY A 337 -24.25 -20.78 -7.68
CA GLY A 337 -24.83 -21.20 -6.41
C GLY A 337 -24.11 -20.61 -5.20
N THR A 338 -24.52 -21.05 -4.01
CA THR A 338 -23.88 -20.66 -2.74
C THR A 338 -22.76 -21.63 -2.40
N HIS A 339 -21.57 -21.09 -2.15
CA HIS A 339 -20.39 -21.86 -1.78
C HIS A 339 -19.90 -21.48 -0.39
N GLU A 340 -19.45 -22.50 0.35
CA GLU A 340 -18.77 -22.33 1.62
C GLU A 340 -17.25 -22.24 1.39
N LEU A 341 -16.68 -21.10 1.77
CA LEU A 341 -15.25 -20.86 1.82
C LEU A 341 -14.77 -20.90 3.27
N ARG A 342 -13.65 -21.59 3.53
CA ARG A 342 -12.97 -21.58 4.83
C ARG A 342 -11.57 -21.02 4.72
N LEU A 343 -11.22 -20.10 5.62
CA LEU A 343 -9.87 -19.58 5.85
C LEU A 343 -9.59 -19.67 7.35
N ASP A 344 -8.50 -20.31 7.76
CA ASP A 344 -8.10 -20.49 9.16
C ASP A 344 -9.22 -21.01 10.08
N GLY A 345 -10.09 -21.87 9.54
CA GLY A 345 -11.24 -22.44 10.25
C GLY A 345 -12.48 -21.54 10.30
N ILE A 346 -12.37 -20.26 9.92
CA ILE A 346 -13.49 -19.33 9.81
C ILE A 346 -14.26 -19.59 8.53
N ARG A 347 -15.59 -19.64 8.65
CA ARG A 347 -16.52 -19.90 7.54
C ARG A 347 -17.00 -18.58 6.92
N HIS A 348 -17.01 -18.54 5.59
CA HIS A 348 -17.58 -17.47 4.78
C HIS A 348 -18.50 -18.07 3.71
N GLU A 349 -19.68 -17.50 3.54
CA GLU A 349 -20.57 -17.86 2.43
C GLU A 349 -20.40 -16.87 1.29
N VAL A 350 -20.34 -17.38 0.07
CA VAL A 350 -20.26 -16.57 -1.16
C VAL A 350 -21.29 -17.05 -2.17
N GLU A 351 -22.03 -16.11 -2.74
CA GLU A 351 -22.94 -16.36 -3.85
C GLU A 351 -22.18 -16.18 -5.17
N ILE A 352 -22.22 -17.21 -6.02
CA ILE A 352 -21.61 -17.20 -7.35
C ILE A 352 -22.72 -17.15 -8.39
N ARG A 353 -22.66 -16.15 -9.27
CA ARG A 353 -23.61 -15.97 -10.36
C ARG A 353 -22.96 -16.32 -11.70
N PRO A 354 -23.72 -16.93 -12.65
CA PRO A 354 -23.19 -17.28 -13.95
C PRO A 354 -22.65 -16.06 -14.70
N GLY A 355 -21.42 -16.15 -15.21
CA GLY A 355 -20.78 -15.10 -16.00
C GLY A 355 -20.33 -13.87 -15.21
N GLU A 356 -20.60 -13.80 -13.92
CA GLU A 356 -20.20 -12.69 -13.06
C GLU A 356 -18.88 -12.98 -12.31
N THR A 357 -18.25 -11.91 -11.84
CA THR A 357 -17.07 -11.98 -10.96
C THR A 357 -17.48 -11.55 -9.56
N THR A 358 -17.42 -12.47 -8.61
CA THR A 358 -17.62 -12.23 -7.18
C THR A 358 -16.28 -11.96 -6.52
N PHE A 359 -16.19 -10.91 -5.70
CA PHE A 359 -15.00 -10.58 -4.93
C PHE A 359 -15.21 -10.88 -3.45
N ILE A 360 -14.23 -11.52 -2.82
CA ILE A 360 -14.19 -11.66 -1.36
C ILE A 360 -12.84 -11.22 -0.82
N MET A 361 -12.88 -10.29 0.13
CA MET A 361 -11.72 -9.76 0.83
C MET A 361 -11.74 -10.21 2.28
N LEU A 362 -10.64 -10.83 2.71
CA LEU A 362 -10.47 -11.37 4.04
C LEU A 362 -9.22 -10.78 4.68
N ARG A 363 -9.25 -10.70 6.01
CA ARG A 363 -8.16 -10.18 6.83
C ARG A 363 -7.78 -11.24 7.87
N THR A 364 -6.50 -11.55 7.95
CA THR A 364 -5.89 -12.39 9.00
C THR A 364 -4.75 -11.62 9.66
N TYR A 365 -4.45 -11.86 10.93
CA TYR A 365 -3.45 -11.08 11.66
C TYR A 365 -2.13 -11.83 11.84
#